data_AF-A0AAV3BS17-F1
#
_entry.id   AF-A0AAV3BS17-F1
#
_cell.length_a   1.000
_cell.length_b   1.000
_cell.length_c   1.000
_cell.angle_alpha   90.00
_cell.angle_beta   90.00
_cell.angle_gamma   90.00
#
_symmetry.space_group_name_H-M   'P 1'
#
loop_
_entity.id
_entity.type
_entity.pdbx_description
1 polymer ?
#
loop_
_entity_poly.entity_id
_entity_poly.type
_entity_poly.pdbx_seq_one_letter_code
_entity_poly.pdbx_strand_id
1 'polypeptide(L)'
;MNDRVLWLIILVLATYTIIISFVSPMIHKKRMKEQEKARDIYLSKLKPGDKVIIISGIYGIIKGINNNIVKLEISKGVIIEIDKESIMGVLN
;
A
#
# COMPACT_ATOMS: atom_id res chain seq x y z
N MET A 1 11.47 -33.29 35.86
CA MET A 1 11.63 -33.00 34.41
C MET A 1 13.07 -33.35 34.08
N ASN A 2 13.31 -34.30 33.17
CA ASN A 2 14.67 -34.79 32.92
C ASN A 2 15.49 -33.71 32.22
N ASP A 3 16.75 -33.51 32.61
CA ASP A 3 17.63 -32.50 32.01
C ASP A 3 17.72 -32.62 30.49
N ARG A 4 17.68 -33.86 29.98
CA ARG A 4 17.65 -34.15 28.54
C ARG A 4 16.43 -33.57 27.83
N VAL A 5 15.26 -33.57 28.48
CA VAL A 5 14.02 -33.01 27.92
C VAL A 5 14.10 -31.48 27.89
N LEU A 6 14.71 -30.88 28.91
CA LEU A 6 14.88 -29.43 29.02
C LEU A 6 15.79 -28.89 27.89
N TRP A 7 16.89 -29.59 27.59
CA TRP A 7 17.77 -29.26 26.45
C TRP A 7 17.09 -29.40 25.09
N LEU A 8 16.23 -30.41 24.90
CA LEU A 8 15.48 -30.59 23.66
C LEU A 8 14.47 -29.47 23.43
N ILE A 9 13.79 -29.00 24.47
CA ILE A 9 12.84 -27.87 24.38
C ILE A 9 13.59 -26.58 24.01
N ILE A 10 14.74 -26.31 24.62
CA ILE A 10 15.57 -25.13 24.30
C ILE A 10 16.02 -25.15 22.83
N LEU A 11 16.44 -26.31 22.31
CA LEU A 11 16.88 -26.45 20.91
C LEU A 11 15.72 -26.18 19.93
N VAL A 12 14.52 -26.68 20.22
CA VAL A 12 13.34 -26.45 19.38
C VAL A 12 12.94 -24.97 19.39
N LEU A 13 12.97 -24.30 20.55
CA LEU A 13 12.69 -22.87 20.63
C LEU A 13 13.75 -22.03 19.91
N ALA A 14 15.02 -22.38 20.02
CA ALA A 14 16.11 -21.69 19.32
C ALA A 14 16.03 -21.84 17.79
N THR A 15 15.68 -23.03 17.29
CA THR A 15 15.51 -23.24 15.85
C THR A 15 14.28 -22.52 15.31
N TYR A 16 13.19 -22.48 16.08
CA TYR A 16 11.97 -21.75 15.73
C TYR A 16 12.21 -20.24 15.60
N THR A 17 12.92 -19.62 16.54
CA THR A 17 13.21 -18.17 16.49
C THR A 17 14.10 -17.81 15.31
N ILE A 18 15.08 -18.65 14.97
CA ILE A 18 15.94 -18.45 13.79
C ILE A 18 15.08 -18.45 12.52
N ILE A 19 14.22 -19.45 12.32
CA ILE A 19 13.40 -19.56 11.11
C ILE A 19 12.51 -18.32 10.93
N ILE A 20 11.80 -17.88 11.97
CA ILE A 20 10.93 -16.70 11.88
C ILE A 20 11.73 -15.44 11.57
N SER A 21 12.88 -15.26 12.21
CA SER A 21 13.70 -14.05 12.04
C SER A 21 14.19 -13.87 10.60
N PHE A 22 14.43 -14.96 9.87
CA PHE A 22 14.85 -14.90 8.46
C PHE A 22 13.67 -14.86 7.48
N VAL A 23 12.60 -15.63 7.73
CA VAL A 23 11.49 -15.79 6.78
C VAL A 23 10.50 -14.63 6.83
N SER A 24 10.16 -14.14 8.03
CA SER A 24 9.20 -13.04 8.21
C SER A 24 9.55 -11.78 7.40
N PRO A 25 10.75 -11.17 7.53
CA PRO A 25 11.07 -9.94 6.81
C PRO A 25 11.06 -10.11 5.28
N MET A 26 11.41 -11.29 4.78
CA MET A 26 11.38 -11.58 3.34
C MET A 26 9.94 -11.61 2.81
N ILE A 27 9.02 -12.22 3.54
CA ILE A 27 7.59 -12.27 3.17
C ILE A 27 6.97 -10.87 3.23
N HIS A 28 7.24 -10.11 4.30
CA HIS A 28 6.72 -8.75 4.44
C HIS A 28 7.20 -7.85 3.29
N LYS A 29 8.49 -7.88 2.95
CA LYS A 29 9.04 -7.11 1.82
C LYS A 29 8.41 -7.48 0.48
N LYS A 30 8.19 -8.78 0.22
CA LYS A 30 7.52 -9.22 -1.03
C LYS A 30 6.09 -8.68 -1.11
N ARG A 31 5.32 -8.82 -0.03
CA ARG A 31 3.93 -8.34 0.03
C ARG A 31 3.82 -6.83 -0.17
N MET A 32 4.72 -6.04 0.44
CA MET A 32 4.73 -4.58 0.26
C MET A 32 5.00 -4.21 -1.20
N LYS A 33 6.02 -4.83 -1.83
CA LYS A 33 6.34 -4.59 -3.25
C LYS A 33 5.20 -4.97 -4.20
N GLU A 34 4.49 -6.05 -3.91
CA GLU A 34 3.32 -6.46 -4.70
C GLU A 34 2.16 -5.47 -4.55
N GLN A 35 1.93 -4.94 -3.34
CA GLN A 35 0.94 -3.90 -3.09
C GLN A 35 1.28 -2.58 -3.78
N GLU A 36 2.54 -2.14 -3.74
CA GLU A 36 3.02 -0.96 -4.47
C GLU A 36 2.79 -1.11 -5.98
N LYS A 37 3.20 -2.23 -6.58
CA LYS A 37 2.98 -2.49 -8.01
C LYS A 37 1.50 -2.49 -8.38
N ALA A 38 0.66 -3.12 -7.56
CA ALA A 38 -0.78 -3.11 -7.79
C ALA A 38 -1.35 -1.68 -7.74
N ARG A 39 -0.82 -0.85 -6.83
CA ARG A 39 -1.20 0.56 -6.73
C ARG A 39 -0.72 1.39 -7.92
N ASP A 40 0.51 1.20 -8.39
CA ASP A 40 1.03 1.88 -9.58
C ASP A 40 0.20 1.56 -10.83
N ILE A 41 -0.17 0.27 -11.01
CA ILE A 41 -1.06 -0.18 -12.09
C ILE A 41 -2.44 0.46 -11.97
N TYR A 42 -2.93 0.68 -10.75
CA TYR A 42 -4.20 1.36 -10.53
C TYR A 42 -4.12 2.84 -10.90
N LEU A 43 -3.11 3.54 -10.39
CA LEU A 43 -2.91 4.96 -10.62
C LEU A 43 -2.65 5.26 -12.10
N SER A 44 -1.94 4.39 -12.83
CA SER A 44 -1.73 4.53 -14.27
C SER A 44 -3.02 4.46 -15.11
N LYS A 45 -4.10 3.86 -14.59
CA LYS A 45 -5.39 3.77 -15.29
C LYS A 45 -6.28 4.98 -15.10
N LEU A 46 -5.94 5.89 -14.19
CA LEU A 46 -6.69 7.12 -13.94
C LEU A 46 -6.73 7.98 -15.21
N LYS A 47 -7.92 8.50 -15.52
CA LYS A 47 -8.13 9.38 -16.67
C LYS A 47 -8.93 10.62 -16.28
N PRO A 48 -8.80 11.73 -17.03
CA PRO A 48 -9.69 12.87 -16.88
C PRO A 48 -11.16 12.46 -17.03
N GLY A 49 -12.00 12.97 -16.14
CA GLY A 49 -13.42 12.63 -16.03
C GLY A 49 -13.73 11.60 -14.93
N ASP A 50 -12.74 10.88 -14.42
CA ASP A 50 -12.95 9.95 -13.31
C ASP A 50 -13.31 10.70 -12.03
N LYS A 51 -14.38 10.26 -11.36
CA LYS A 51 -14.73 10.70 -10.02
C LYS A 51 -13.89 9.88 -9.03
N VAL A 52 -13.19 10.54 -8.13
CA VAL A 52 -12.24 9.89 -7.21
C VAL A 52 -12.45 10.35 -5.78
N ILE A 53 -11.93 9.53 -4.85
CA ILE A 53 -11.78 9.85 -3.44
C ILE A 53 -10.29 9.89 -3.09
N ILE A 54 -9.90 10.93 -2.36
CA ILE A 54 -8.55 11.11 -1.79
C ILE A 54 -8.53 10.48 -0.39
N ILE A 55 -7.34 10.06 0.08
CA ILE A 55 -7.13 9.50 1.44
C ILE A 55 -7.78 10.36 2.55
N SER A 56 -7.82 11.69 2.39
CA SER A 56 -8.43 12.63 3.34
C SER A 56 -9.96 12.68 3.30
N GLY A 57 -10.63 11.79 2.55
CA GLY A 57 -12.09 11.76 2.42
C GLY A 57 -12.67 12.83 1.49
N ILE A 58 -11.82 13.54 0.73
CA ILE A 58 -12.25 14.53 -0.25
C ILE A 58 -12.63 13.82 -1.55
N TYR A 59 -13.78 14.21 -2.08
CA TYR A 59 -14.29 13.73 -3.36
C TYR A 59 -14.08 14.80 -4.43
N GLY A 60 -13.78 14.36 -5.65
CA GLY A 60 -13.65 15.27 -6.77
C GLY A 60 -13.61 14.57 -8.11
N ILE A 61 -13.49 15.34 -9.18
CA ILE A 61 -13.39 14.86 -10.55
C ILE A 61 -12.04 15.25 -11.13
N ILE A 62 -11.33 14.30 -11.73
CA ILE A 62 -10.05 14.58 -12.38
C ILE A 62 -10.28 15.45 -13.62
N LYS A 63 -9.70 16.64 -13.65
CA LYS A 63 -9.68 17.53 -14.83
C LYS A 63 -8.48 17.32 -15.71
N GLY A 64 -7.37 16.88 -15.14
CA GLY A 64 -6.13 16.65 -15.88
C GLY A 64 -5.10 15.94 -15.03
N ILE A 65 -4.19 15.25 -15.68
CA ILE A 65 -3.07 14.55 -15.05
C ILE A 65 -1.81 15.03 -15.74
N ASN A 66 -0.85 15.54 -14.97
CA ASN A 66 0.44 15.99 -15.45
C ASN A 66 1.55 15.29 -14.65
N ASN A 67 2.07 14.20 -15.21
CA ASN A 67 2.99 13.27 -14.54
C ASN A 67 2.46 12.82 -13.16
N ASN A 68 3.04 13.37 -12.08
CA ASN A 68 2.69 13.06 -10.70
C ASN A 68 1.63 13.98 -10.10
N ILE A 69 1.29 15.09 -10.76
CA ILE A 69 0.32 16.06 -10.25
C ILE A 69 -1.01 15.85 -10.97
N VAL A 70 -2.08 15.75 -10.20
CA VAL A 70 -3.45 15.63 -10.68
C VAL A 70 -4.22 16.90 -10.37
N LYS A 71 -4.87 17.47 -11.38
CA LYS A 71 -5.83 18.57 -11.23
C LYS A 71 -7.18 17.98 -10.88
N LEU A 72 -7.64 18.21 -9.65
CA LEU A 72 -8.89 17.70 -9.12
C LEU A 72 -9.88 18.85 -8.93
N GLU A 73 -11.06 18.76 -9.53
CA GLU A 73 -12.17 19.66 -9.22
C GLU A 73 -12.97 19.10 -8.05
N ILE A 74 -13.01 19.84 -6.94
CA ILE A 74 -13.73 19.44 -5.70
C ILE A 74 -15.08 20.14 -5.55
N SER A 75 -15.25 21.28 -6.22
CA SER A 75 -16.48 22.06 -6.31
C SER A 75 -16.46 22.86 -7.60
N LYS A 76 -17.60 23.40 -8.03
CA LYS A 76 -17.75 24.07 -9.33
C LYS A 76 -16.71 25.20 -9.47
N GLY A 77 -15.75 25.02 -10.37
CA GLY A 77 -14.66 25.97 -10.64
C GLY A 77 -13.53 25.98 -9.62
N VAL A 78 -13.57 25.13 -8.59
CA VAL A 78 -12.51 24.98 -7.59
C VAL A 78 -11.64 23.79 -7.96
N ILE A 79 -10.51 24.07 -8.59
CA ILE A 79 -9.51 23.08 -9.00
C ILE A 79 -8.31 23.19 -8.07
N ILE A 80 -7.92 22.05 -7.49
CA ILE A 80 -6.72 21.91 -6.68
C ILE A 80 -5.74 20.97 -7.37
N GLU A 81 -4.47 21.13 -7.06
CA GLU A 81 -3.41 20.22 -7.49
C GLU A 81 -3.04 19.31 -6.33
N ILE A 82 -3.05 18.00 -6.58
CA ILE A 82 -2.71 16.98 -5.60
C ILE A 82 -1.73 15.96 -6.21
N ASP A 83 -0.97 15.27 -5.37
CA ASP A 83 -0.19 14.14 -5.83
C ASP A 83 -1.10 13.00 -6.27
N LYS A 84 -0.74 12.38 -7.39
CA LYS A 84 -1.42 11.20 -7.94
C LYS A 84 -1.49 10.05 -6.94
N GLU A 85 -0.44 9.90 -6.13
CA GLU A 85 -0.35 8.91 -5.04
C GLU A 85 -1.39 9.11 -3.92
N SER A 86 -1.97 10.31 -3.81
CA SER A 86 -2.98 10.61 -2.79
C SER A 86 -4.38 10.07 -3.16
N ILE A 87 -4.58 9.62 -4.40
CA ILE A 87 -5.85 9.09 -4.88
C ILE A 87 -6.02 7.68 -4.33
N MET A 88 -7.05 7.49 -3.50
CA MET A 88 -7.36 6.21 -2.87
C MET A 88 -8.17 5.31 -3.80
N GLY A 89 -9.06 5.89 -4.60
CA GLY A 89 -9.92 5.13 -5.49
C GLY A 89 -10.78 5.98 -6.42
N VAL A 90 -11.25 5.33 -7.49
CA VAL A 90 -12.22 5.78 -8.48
C VAL A 90 -13.59 5.27 -8.03
N LEU A 91 -14.56 6.18 -8.04
CA LEU A 91 -15.96 5.93 -7.76
C LEU A 91 -16.66 5.92 -9.11
N ASN A 92 -16.91 4.72 -9.64
CA ASN A 92 -17.73 4.54 -10.83
C ASN A 92 -19.17 5.01 -10.58
#